data_AF-A0A428U5I0-F1
#
_entry.id   AF-A0A428U5I0-F1
#
_cell.length_a   1.000
_cell.length_b   1.000
_cell.length_c   1.000
_cell.angle_alpha   90.00
_cell.angle_beta   90.00
_cell.angle_gamma   90.00
#
_symmetry.space_group_name_H-M   'P 1'
#
loop_
_entity.id
_entity.type
_entity.pdbx_description
1 polymer ?
#
loop_
_entity_poly.entity_id
_entity_poly.type
_entity_poly.pdbx_seq_one_letter_code
_entity_poly.pdbx_strand_id
1 'polypeptide(L)'
;MPPPTANNGMLSGLLQTGKFSDCTIVCQGKEFKLHKVVVCAQSPVIAAALEKASKSQSSSLHITGFDLATVECMIDFLYHEDYIINGDVLRMANTSNWAPPPNTQGNNLSPAHLASYESRFLSFPVSGSLPPGPSPPTTPPPAVVRDSLLCHVEVNALGQHYGLPKLCDRANKYIEDIISSDDFPTEIFPYLAMAAHKSSEDDKLHDLIFSFAVEHVQTLLKTPGFEKVSNLPNFGFNLLQRTAAKLETNENQLVQIQDQRVRDQENIDRLQQDLSGLEERSSAKSAECDLATKKNLDLVTERDSARQALDEERKQKLAAVAGRDRIRQDYESERTRATTLLSARDSLQNALNIEKQNYAKLWSERATLQQQMATLTTQHNNIVIQKNTAKDVLTALEKKTDDLLDILDNRDCCRNCRNDFGCWVEDAHTSFISPTPDANPSLTHPPAPIMAPPEKSSSFLKVIAFFDLLVKLAATGALFGILVILLRISSRLGDITSGDTPMVVRISQQYDSTPIRVAASQESTAGYFQVALTNSINNPVHFKVDE
;
A
#
# COMPACT_ATOMS: atom_id res chain seq x y z
N MET A 1 13.70 -34.94 46.18
CA MET A 1 14.94 -35.73 46.37
C MET A 1 15.02 -36.75 45.24
N PRO A 2 16.19 -37.04 44.66
CA PRO A 2 16.32 -38.14 43.69
C PRO A 2 16.10 -39.49 44.40
N PRO A 3 15.63 -40.53 43.68
CA PRO A 3 15.43 -41.86 44.26
C PRO A 3 16.80 -42.43 44.70
N PRO A 4 16.86 -43.30 45.72
CA PRO A 4 18.11 -43.86 46.16
C PRO A 4 18.70 -44.68 45.02
N THR A 5 19.81 -44.17 44.48
CA THR A 5 20.76 -44.97 43.74
C THR A 5 21.14 -46.14 44.64
N ALA A 6 21.12 -47.35 44.09
CA ALA A 6 21.67 -48.54 44.75
C ALA A 6 23.16 -48.29 45.02
N ASN A 7 23.45 -47.59 46.11
CA ASN A 7 24.76 -47.54 46.71
C ASN A 7 25.01 -48.94 47.25
N ASN A 8 25.53 -49.82 46.39
CA ASN A 8 26.27 -51.00 46.82
C ASN A 8 27.54 -50.50 47.52
N GLY A 9 27.37 -49.90 48.70
CA GLY A 9 28.42 -49.32 49.49
C GLY A 9 29.39 -50.41 49.92
N MET A 10 30.67 -50.05 50.03
CA MET A 10 31.74 -50.93 50.51
C MET A 10 31.36 -51.70 51.80
N LEU A 11 30.52 -51.11 52.65
CA LEU A 11 30.01 -51.71 53.89
C LEU A 11 28.97 -52.83 53.67
N SER A 12 28.12 -52.72 52.64
CA SER A 12 27.09 -53.73 52.33
C SER A 12 27.69 -55.11 52.05
N GLY A 13 28.78 -55.15 51.27
CA GLY A 13 29.50 -56.39 50.99
C GLY A 13 30.18 -56.99 52.23
N LEU A 14 30.61 -56.16 53.19
CA LEU A 14 31.17 -56.63 54.46
C LEU A 14 30.10 -57.26 55.34
N LEU A 15 28.89 -56.66 55.40
CA LEU A 15 27.76 -57.24 56.14
C LEU A 15 27.35 -58.60 55.57
N GLN A 16 27.19 -58.70 54.24
CA GLN A 16 26.75 -59.94 53.58
C GLN A 16 27.75 -61.09 53.75
N THR A 17 29.05 -60.78 53.64
CA THR A 17 30.10 -61.82 53.71
C THR A 17 30.53 -62.15 55.14
N GLY A 18 30.32 -61.23 56.09
CA GLY A 18 30.81 -61.34 57.47
C GLY A 18 32.34 -61.35 57.59
N LYS A 19 33.08 -61.04 56.50
CA LYS A 19 34.54 -61.03 56.52
C LYS A 19 35.04 -59.89 57.39
N PHE A 20 36.00 -60.20 58.27
CA PHE A 20 36.59 -59.27 59.25
C PHE A 20 35.64 -58.86 60.40
N SER A 21 34.55 -59.58 60.61
CA SER A 21 33.68 -59.36 61.77
C SER A 21 34.43 -59.62 63.08
N ASP A 22 34.35 -58.69 64.02
CA ASP A 22 35.01 -58.72 65.33
C ASP A 22 34.02 -58.53 66.50
N CYS A 23 32.72 -58.48 66.21
CA CYS A 23 31.64 -58.61 67.19
C CYS A 23 30.44 -59.40 66.64
N THR A 24 29.62 -59.92 67.56
CA THR A 24 28.37 -60.61 67.23
C THR A 24 27.21 -59.94 67.96
N ILE A 25 26.11 -59.63 67.27
CA ILE A 25 24.84 -59.30 67.92
C ILE A 25 23.95 -60.53 67.88
N VAL A 26 23.33 -60.90 69.00
CA VAL A 26 22.42 -62.04 69.09
C VAL A 26 21.03 -61.54 69.46
N CYS A 27 20.04 -61.83 68.63
CA CYS A 27 18.64 -61.52 68.87
C CYS A 27 17.79 -62.75 68.58
N GLN A 28 16.93 -63.17 69.52
CA GLN A 28 16.05 -64.33 69.40
C GLN A 28 16.73 -65.61 68.86
N GLY A 29 18.00 -65.83 69.22
CA GLY A 29 18.79 -66.98 68.78
C GLY A 29 19.44 -66.85 67.39
N LYS A 30 19.15 -65.78 66.63
CA LYS A 30 19.88 -65.44 65.40
C LYS A 30 21.13 -64.64 65.73
N GLU A 31 22.26 -65.04 65.15
CA GLU A 31 23.55 -64.37 65.30
C GLU A 31 23.87 -63.52 64.06
N PHE A 32 24.25 -62.27 64.30
CA PHE A 32 24.70 -61.32 63.30
C PHE A 32 26.19 -61.02 63.50
N LYS A 33 27.01 -61.39 62.52
CA LYS A 33 28.46 -61.11 62.51
C LYS A 33 28.71 -59.71 61.99
N LEU A 34 29.20 -58.81 62.84
CA LEU A 34 29.31 -57.38 62.57
C LEU A 34 30.72 -56.86 62.88
N HIS A 35 30.96 -55.60 62.51
CA HIS A 35 32.22 -54.89 62.67
C HIS A 35 32.07 -53.80 63.73
N LYS A 36 32.85 -53.88 64.81
CA LYS A 36 32.88 -52.91 65.90
C LYS A 36 33.07 -51.49 65.39
N VAL A 37 33.97 -51.29 64.42
CA VAL A 37 34.23 -49.96 63.86
C VAL A 37 32.98 -49.32 63.23
N VAL A 38 32.07 -50.12 62.65
CA VAL A 38 30.83 -49.61 62.04
C VAL A 38 29.77 -49.36 63.11
N VAL A 39 29.56 -50.33 64.00
CA VAL A 39 28.48 -50.31 64.99
C VAL A 39 28.77 -49.35 66.14
N CYS A 40 29.98 -49.40 66.72
CA CYS A 40 30.37 -48.55 67.85
C CYS A 40 30.52 -47.07 67.46
N ALA A 41 30.91 -46.78 66.22
CA ALA A 41 31.02 -45.39 65.74
C ALA A 41 29.66 -44.68 65.66
N GLN A 42 28.58 -45.45 65.48
CA GLN A 42 27.23 -44.92 65.33
C GLN A 42 26.42 -45.00 66.63
N SER A 43 26.69 -46.00 67.47
CA SER A 43 25.99 -46.19 68.75
C SER A 43 26.95 -46.13 69.93
N PRO A 44 26.92 -45.03 70.72
CA PRO A 44 27.67 -44.93 71.98
C PRO A 44 27.24 -46.00 73.00
N VAL A 45 25.96 -46.40 72.97
CA VAL A 45 25.40 -47.41 73.89
C VAL A 45 25.97 -48.80 73.55
N ILE A 46 25.99 -49.17 72.27
CA ILE A 46 26.58 -50.44 71.83
C ILE A 46 28.10 -50.43 72.08
N ALA A 47 28.78 -49.30 71.83
CA ALA A 47 30.20 -49.16 72.14
C ALA A 47 30.50 -49.47 73.61
N ALA A 48 29.79 -48.82 74.54
CA ALA A 48 29.94 -49.05 75.97
C ALA A 48 29.59 -50.50 76.38
N ALA A 49 28.54 -51.08 75.78
CA ALA A 49 28.13 -52.45 76.05
C ALA A 49 29.19 -53.47 75.61
N LEU A 50 29.77 -53.30 74.42
CA LEU A 50 30.82 -54.17 73.88
C LEU A 50 32.15 -54.00 74.61
N GLU A 51 32.50 -52.81 75.07
CA GLU A 51 33.65 -52.58 75.94
C GLU A 51 33.51 -53.30 77.28
N LYS A 52 32.31 -53.27 77.87
CA LYS A 52 32.01 -54.01 79.11
C LYS A 52 32.07 -55.52 78.89
N ALA A 53 31.51 -56.02 77.78
CA ALA A 53 31.53 -57.45 77.44
C ALA A 53 32.95 -57.98 77.17
N SER A 54 33.81 -57.16 76.57
CA SER A 54 35.21 -57.51 76.29
C SER A 54 36.03 -57.78 77.56
N LYS A 55 35.68 -57.14 78.69
CA LYS A 55 36.28 -57.41 80.01
C LYS A 55 35.92 -58.81 80.56
N SER A 56 34.85 -59.42 80.06
CA SER A 56 34.36 -60.75 80.43
C SER A 56 34.66 -61.83 79.39
N GLN A 57 35.57 -61.55 78.44
CA GLN A 57 35.88 -62.41 77.27
C GLN A 57 34.68 -62.74 76.35
N SER A 58 33.59 -61.97 76.43
CA SER A 58 32.46 -62.12 75.50
C SER A 58 32.55 -61.07 74.39
N SER A 59 32.55 -61.51 73.13
CA SER A 59 32.43 -60.63 71.95
C SER A 59 31.00 -60.53 71.43
N SER A 60 30.01 -61.05 72.17
CA SER A 60 28.60 -61.02 71.80
C SER A 60 27.78 -60.02 72.62
N LEU A 61 26.92 -59.27 71.95
CA LEU A 61 25.89 -58.43 72.55
C LEU A 61 24.52 -59.08 72.32
N HIS A 62 23.80 -59.37 73.40
CA HIS A 62 22.45 -59.92 73.32
C HIS A 62 21.43 -58.78 73.36
N ILE A 63 20.63 -58.65 72.31
CA ILE A 63 19.52 -57.69 72.25
C ILE A 63 18.24 -58.43 72.67
N THR A 64 17.66 -57.95 73.78
CA THR A 64 16.40 -58.45 74.34
C THR A 64 15.40 -57.31 74.42
N GLY A 65 14.11 -57.60 74.20
CA GLY A 65 13.04 -56.60 74.27
C GLY A 65 12.59 -56.06 72.90
N PHE A 66 13.34 -56.32 71.84
CA PHE A 66 12.97 -56.02 70.46
C PHE A 66 12.85 -57.30 69.64
N ASP A 67 12.01 -57.29 68.62
CA ASP A 67 11.86 -58.41 67.73
C ASP A 67 13.02 -58.50 66.72
N LEU A 68 13.12 -59.65 66.06
CA LEU A 68 14.21 -59.90 65.14
C LEU A 68 14.20 -58.95 63.93
N ALA A 69 13.00 -58.62 63.42
CA ALA A 69 12.83 -57.79 62.24
C ALA A 69 13.26 -56.33 62.48
N THR A 70 12.92 -55.77 63.66
CA THR A 70 13.33 -54.43 64.07
C THR A 70 14.84 -54.36 64.28
N VAL A 71 15.47 -55.41 64.84
CA VAL A 71 16.94 -55.48 64.95
C VAL A 71 17.62 -55.60 63.58
N GLU A 72 17.04 -56.35 62.64
CA GLU A 72 17.52 -56.40 61.25
C GLU A 72 17.47 -55.03 60.60
N CYS A 73 16.38 -54.26 60.77
CA CYS A 73 16.28 -52.89 60.25
C CYS A 73 17.38 -51.97 60.81
N MET A 74 17.69 -52.08 62.11
CA MET A 74 18.80 -51.32 62.70
C MET A 74 20.15 -51.73 62.08
N ILE A 75 20.39 -53.02 61.89
CA ILE A 75 21.64 -53.50 61.28
C ILE A 75 21.74 -53.06 59.83
N ASP A 76 20.67 -53.16 59.05
CA ASP A 76 20.64 -52.67 57.67
C ASP A 76 20.94 -51.18 57.62
N PHE A 77 20.31 -50.39 58.50
CA PHE A 77 20.60 -48.96 58.58
C PHE A 77 22.06 -48.66 58.90
N LEU A 78 22.67 -49.38 59.85
CA LEU A 78 24.08 -49.14 60.22
C LEU A 78 25.06 -49.35 59.06
N TYR A 79 24.72 -50.18 58.09
CA TYR A 79 25.59 -50.52 56.95
C TYR A 79 25.18 -49.86 55.63
N HIS A 80 23.91 -49.46 55.49
CA HIS A 80 23.35 -48.92 54.25
C HIS A 80 22.80 -47.49 54.40
N GLU A 81 22.75 -46.94 55.62
CA GLU A 81 22.05 -45.69 55.98
C GLU A 81 20.54 -45.74 55.68
N ASP A 82 20.01 -46.93 55.39
CA ASP A 82 18.62 -47.17 55.08
C ASP A 82 18.19 -48.60 55.46
N TYR A 83 16.89 -48.83 55.56
CA TYR A 83 16.30 -50.14 55.85
C TYR A 83 14.94 -50.30 55.16
N ILE A 84 14.49 -51.54 55.01
CA ILE A 84 13.24 -51.88 54.32
C ILE A 84 12.36 -52.74 55.24
N ILE A 85 11.09 -52.37 55.36
CA ILE A 85 10.07 -53.18 56.07
C ILE A 85 9.12 -53.76 55.02
N ASN A 86 8.83 -55.07 55.13
CA ASN A 86 7.85 -55.77 54.29
C ASN A 86 8.04 -55.60 52.77
N GLY A 87 9.28 -55.49 52.28
CA GLY A 87 9.57 -55.52 50.84
C GLY A 87 8.97 -54.37 50.01
N ASP A 88 8.89 -53.14 50.56
CA ASP A 88 8.55 -51.91 49.81
C ASP A 88 7.11 -51.79 49.26
N VAL A 89 6.08 -52.41 49.87
CA VAL A 89 4.69 -52.28 49.38
C VAL A 89 4.18 -50.82 49.35
N LEU A 90 4.67 -49.95 50.24
CA LEU A 90 4.30 -48.53 50.27
C LEU A 90 5.20 -47.62 49.42
N ARG A 91 6.46 -48.01 49.19
CA ARG A 91 7.39 -47.28 48.30
C ARG A 91 7.09 -47.52 46.82
N MET A 92 6.56 -48.69 46.46
CA MET A 92 6.18 -49.03 45.08
C MET A 92 4.97 -48.24 44.57
N ALA A 93 4.10 -47.72 45.45
CA ALA A 93 2.97 -46.89 45.05
C ALA A 93 3.38 -45.44 44.71
N ASN A 94 4.48 -44.94 45.30
CA ASN A 94 4.84 -43.52 45.22
C ASN A 94 6.14 -43.22 44.43
N THR A 95 6.75 -44.25 43.79
CA THR A 95 7.91 -44.08 42.90
C THR A 95 7.65 -44.73 41.55
N SER A 96 7.21 -43.93 40.57
CA SER A 96 6.90 -44.33 39.20
C SER A 96 8.11 -44.76 38.34
N ASN A 97 9.23 -45.22 38.92
CA ASN A 97 10.46 -45.51 38.17
C ASN A 97 11.30 -46.70 38.71
N TRP A 98 10.68 -47.79 39.14
CA TRP A 98 11.41 -49.05 39.32
C TRP A 98 11.44 -49.87 38.02
N ALA A 99 12.61 -49.98 37.40
CA ALA A 99 12.90 -50.99 36.39
C ALA A 99 13.52 -52.21 37.09
N PRO A 100 13.07 -53.46 36.78
CA PRO A 100 13.72 -54.65 37.31
C PRO A 100 15.19 -54.69 36.85
N PRO A 101 16.11 -55.27 37.65
CA PRO A 101 17.51 -55.37 37.26
C PRO A 101 17.64 -56.09 35.91
N PRO A 102 18.52 -55.63 35.01
CA PRO A 102 18.69 -56.27 33.72
C PRO A 102 19.16 -57.71 33.95
N ASN A 103 18.33 -58.66 33.52
CA ASN A 103 18.70 -60.05 33.35
C ASN A 103 20.03 -60.10 32.59
N THR A 104 21.12 -60.36 33.30
CA THR A 104 22.41 -60.54 32.67
C THR A 104 22.44 -61.95 32.12
N GLN A 105 21.88 -62.13 30.92
CA GLN A 105 22.20 -63.29 30.10
C GLN A 105 23.65 -63.16 29.65
N GLY A 106 24.50 -63.99 30.25
CA GLY A 106 25.90 -64.19 29.91
C GLY A 106 26.28 -65.67 30.02
N ASN A 107 25.76 -66.46 29.08
CA ASN A 107 26.33 -67.66 28.45
C ASN A 107 26.84 -68.86 29.28
N ASN A 108 26.20 -70.00 28.98
CA ASN A 108 26.76 -71.33 28.68
C ASN A 108 27.63 -72.05 29.71
N LEU A 109 27.01 -72.95 30.49
CA LEU A 109 27.55 -74.28 30.87
C LEU A 109 26.38 -75.26 31.12
N SER A 110 26.53 -76.53 30.70
CA SER A 110 25.48 -77.57 30.62
C SER A 110 25.00 -78.11 31.99
N PRO A 111 23.84 -78.79 32.06
CA PRO A 111 23.13 -79.07 33.31
C PRO A 111 23.52 -80.40 33.97
N ALA A 112 24.08 -80.35 35.18
CA ALA A 112 23.99 -81.44 36.16
C ALA A 112 24.33 -80.93 37.57
N HIS A 113 23.51 -81.31 38.54
CA HIS A 113 23.66 -81.12 40.00
C HIS A 113 23.40 -79.71 40.55
N LEU A 114 22.17 -79.47 41.02
CA LEU A 114 21.88 -79.40 42.47
C LEU A 114 20.41 -79.06 42.67
N ALA A 115 19.61 -80.12 42.81
CA ALA A 115 18.36 -80.06 43.53
C ALA A 115 18.71 -79.84 45.01
N SER A 116 18.21 -78.76 45.60
CA SER A 116 17.83 -78.67 47.01
C SER A 116 17.49 -77.23 47.34
N TYR A 117 16.28 -77.05 47.87
CA TYR A 117 15.79 -75.84 48.53
C TYR A 117 15.10 -74.81 47.61
N GLU A 118 13.95 -75.21 47.07
CA GLU A 118 12.75 -74.36 47.14
C GLU A 118 11.50 -75.18 46.77
N SER A 119 10.75 -75.64 47.79
CA SER A 119 9.32 -75.88 47.66
C SER A 119 8.68 -76.14 49.03
N ARG A 120 8.16 -75.07 49.63
CA ARG A 120 6.98 -75.12 50.49
C ARG A 120 6.20 -73.84 50.23
N PHE A 121 5.27 -73.88 49.29
CA PHE A 121 3.85 -73.55 49.50
C PHE A 121 3.04 -74.02 48.29
N LEU A 122 1.88 -74.59 48.58
CA LEU A 122 1.14 -75.59 47.80
C LEU A 122 0.37 -75.05 46.59
N SER A 123 0.47 -75.81 45.49
CA SER A 123 -0.58 -76.32 44.59
C SER A 123 -1.97 -75.66 44.51
N PHE A 124 -2.30 -75.14 43.33
CA PHE A 124 -3.67 -75.10 42.76
C PHE A 124 -3.65 -75.60 41.30
N PRO A 125 -4.70 -76.29 40.80
CA PRO A 125 -4.70 -76.85 39.45
C PRO A 125 -5.02 -75.77 38.39
N VAL A 126 -4.15 -75.64 37.39
CA VAL A 126 -4.35 -74.78 36.22
C VAL A 126 -5.22 -75.51 35.19
N SER A 127 -6.42 -74.99 34.96
CA SER A 127 -7.17 -75.19 33.72
C SER A 127 -7.24 -73.84 33.00
N GLY A 128 -6.96 -73.85 31.69
CA GLY A 128 -6.47 -72.71 30.93
C GLY A 128 -7.37 -71.47 30.90
N SER A 129 -6.72 -70.31 30.99
CA SER A 129 -7.14 -68.99 30.48
C SER A 129 -5.88 -68.09 30.48
N LEU A 130 -5.70 -67.27 29.44
CA LEU A 130 -4.62 -66.28 29.35
C LEU A 130 -4.50 -65.44 30.64
N PRO A 131 -3.29 -65.01 31.05
CA PRO A 131 -3.17 -64.11 32.20
C PRO A 131 -3.83 -62.76 31.89
N PRO A 132 -4.65 -62.20 32.79
CA PRO A 132 -5.12 -60.83 32.64
C PRO A 132 -3.91 -59.89 32.73
N GLY A 133 -3.94 -58.82 31.93
CA GLY A 133 -2.90 -57.79 31.92
C GLY A 133 -2.66 -57.14 33.29
N PRO A 134 -1.60 -56.33 33.45
CA PRO A 134 -1.22 -55.77 34.75
C PRO A 134 -2.39 -54.97 35.34
N SER A 135 -2.85 -55.42 36.51
CA SER A 135 -3.87 -54.71 37.28
C SER A 135 -3.34 -53.35 37.72
N PRO A 136 -4.19 -52.31 37.86
CA PRO A 136 -3.76 -51.00 38.37
C PRO A 136 -3.13 -51.14 39.77
N PRO A 137 -2.23 -50.23 40.19
CA PRO A 137 -1.60 -50.29 41.50
C PRO A 137 -2.70 -50.32 42.56
N THR A 138 -2.88 -51.48 43.17
CA THR A 138 -3.89 -51.71 44.19
C THR A 138 -3.34 -51.11 45.47
N THR A 139 -4.03 -50.10 46.03
CA THR A 139 -3.68 -49.51 47.33
C THR A 139 -3.47 -50.64 48.35
N PRO A 140 -2.34 -50.64 49.10
CA PRO A 140 -2.07 -51.71 50.03
C PRO A 140 -3.20 -51.87 51.06
N PRO A 141 -3.52 -53.11 51.49
CA PRO A 141 -4.53 -53.33 52.51
C PRO A 141 -4.20 -52.54 53.81
N PRO A 142 -5.19 -51.94 54.49
CA PRO A 142 -4.95 -51.13 55.69
C PRO A 142 -4.14 -51.83 56.80
N ALA A 143 -4.27 -53.16 56.93
CA ALA A 143 -3.48 -53.94 57.87
C ALA A 143 -1.97 -53.89 57.57
N VAL A 144 -1.58 -53.92 56.28
CA VAL A 144 -0.17 -53.85 55.86
C VAL A 144 0.40 -52.47 56.19
N VAL A 145 -0.38 -51.40 55.96
CA VAL A 145 0.02 -50.03 56.29
C VAL A 145 0.20 -49.86 57.79
N ARG A 146 -0.74 -50.37 58.59
CA ARG A 146 -0.65 -50.38 60.06
C ARG A 146 0.60 -51.09 60.53
N ASP A 147 0.83 -52.32 60.07
CA ASP A 147 1.94 -53.14 60.55
C ASP A 147 3.31 -52.54 60.14
N SER A 148 3.38 -51.92 58.96
CA SER A 148 4.56 -51.14 58.54
C SER A 148 4.83 -49.96 59.46
N LEU A 149 3.80 -49.15 59.77
CA LEU A 149 3.92 -48.00 60.66
C LEU A 149 4.35 -48.41 62.08
N LEU A 150 3.75 -49.46 62.63
CA LEU A 150 4.13 -49.98 63.94
C LEU A 150 5.59 -50.44 63.96
N CYS A 151 6.06 -51.08 62.88
CA CYS A 151 7.45 -51.48 62.78
C CYS A 151 8.39 -50.26 62.70
N HIS A 152 8.04 -49.18 61.98
CA HIS A 152 8.84 -47.95 62.01
C HIS A 152 8.88 -47.30 63.40
N VAL A 153 7.79 -47.35 64.17
CA VAL A 153 7.77 -46.88 65.57
C VAL A 153 8.72 -47.71 66.44
N GLU A 154 8.71 -49.04 66.29
CA GLU A 154 9.63 -49.92 67.02
C GLU A 154 11.09 -49.68 66.61
N VAL A 155 11.36 -49.40 65.33
CA VAL A 155 12.70 -49.02 64.87
C VAL A 155 13.13 -47.67 65.45
N ASN A 156 12.22 -46.69 65.55
CA ASN A 156 12.49 -45.42 66.22
C ASN A 156 12.83 -45.64 67.71
N ALA A 157 12.04 -46.44 68.42
CA ALA A 157 12.25 -46.82 69.82
C ALA A 157 13.59 -47.53 70.03
N LEU A 158 13.92 -48.49 69.15
CA LEU A 158 15.21 -49.18 69.15
C LEU A 158 16.37 -48.20 68.93
N GLY A 159 16.20 -47.27 67.98
CA GLY A 159 17.16 -46.22 67.72
C GLY A 159 17.42 -45.36 68.95
N GLN A 160 16.38 -44.96 69.66
CA GLN A 160 16.51 -44.20 70.90
C GLN A 160 17.21 -45.00 71.99
N HIS A 161 16.80 -46.25 72.20
CA HIS A 161 17.36 -47.14 73.22
C HIS A 161 18.88 -47.36 73.04
N TYR A 162 19.35 -47.45 71.80
CA TYR A 162 20.77 -47.62 71.48
C TYR A 162 21.50 -46.32 71.09
N GLY A 163 20.88 -45.15 71.26
CA GLY A 163 21.53 -43.86 71.00
C GLY A 163 21.90 -43.65 69.53
N LEU A 164 21.00 -43.99 68.61
CA LEU A 164 21.12 -43.88 67.16
C LEU A 164 20.19 -42.79 66.60
N PRO A 165 20.51 -41.49 66.76
CA PRO A 165 19.61 -40.40 66.38
C PRO A 165 19.27 -40.38 64.89
N LYS A 166 20.21 -40.76 64.00
CA LYS A 166 19.94 -40.83 62.56
C LYS A 166 18.96 -41.95 62.19
N LEU A 167 18.91 -43.03 62.96
CA LEU A 167 17.92 -44.09 62.76
C LEU A 167 16.53 -43.61 63.18
N CYS A 168 16.43 -42.87 64.30
CA CYS A 168 15.19 -42.21 64.72
C CYS A 168 14.69 -41.25 63.64
N ASP A 169 15.57 -40.38 63.12
CA ASP A 169 15.23 -39.45 62.03
C ASP A 169 14.75 -40.18 60.78
N ARG A 170 15.40 -41.30 60.41
CA ARG A 170 14.99 -42.10 59.26
C ARG A 170 13.63 -42.76 59.46
N ALA A 171 13.39 -43.33 60.64
CA ALA A 171 12.12 -43.92 61.00
C ALA A 171 10.98 -42.89 61.01
N ASN A 172 11.23 -41.70 61.58
CA ASN A 172 10.28 -40.59 61.57
C ASN A 172 9.97 -40.14 60.15
N LYS A 173 10.98 -40.09 59.28
CA LYS A 173 10.77 -39.73 57.88
C LYS A 173 9.85 -40.73 57.17
N TYR A 174 10.04 -42.02 57.41
CA TYR A 174 9.15 -43.04 56.87
C TYR A 174 7.73 -42.95 57.41
N ILE A 175 7.57 -42.67 58.71
CA ILE A 175 6.25 -42.47 59.30
C ILE A 175 5.59 -41.24 58.67
N GLU A 176 6.30 -40.12 58.54
CA GLU A 176 5.83 -38.89 57.90
C GLU A 176 5.37 -39.15 56.47
N ASP A 177 6.21 -39.80 55.66
CA ASP A 177 5.90 -40.09 54.26
C ASP A 177 4.63 -40.98 54.11
N ILE A 178 4.39 -41.89 55.06
CA ILE A 178 3.20 -42.74 55.06
C ILE A 178 1.95 -41.96 55.49
N ILE A 179 2.03 -41.18 56.57
CA ILE A 179 0.84 -40.47 57.10
C ILE A 179 0.49 -39.23 56.29
N SER A 180 1.44 -38.61 55.59
CA SER A 180 1.20 -37.49 54.68
C SER A 180 0.63 -37.93 53.32
N SER A 181 0.42 -39.23 53.10
CA SER A 181 -0.24 -39.74 51.90
C SER A 181 -1.73 -39.37 51.88
N ASP A 182 -2.23 -38.86 50.75
CA ASP A 182 -3.64 -38.47 50.58
C ASP A 182 -4.63 -39.62 50.90
N ASP A 183 -4.23 -40.86 50.61
CA ASP A 183 -5.02 -42.08 50.85
C ASP A 183 -4.74 -42.75 52.21
N PHE A 184 -4.14 -42.04 53.18
CA PHE A 184 -3.84 -42.62 54.49
C PHE A 184 -5.13 -43.03 55.24
N PRO A 185 -5.33 -44.32 55.58
CA PRO A 185 -6.52 -44.78 56.29
C PRO A 185 -6.52 -44.28 57.74
N THR A 186 -7.33 -43.26 58.06
CA THR A 186 -7.31 -42.58 59.37
C THR A 186 -7.63 -43.50 60.55
N GLU A 187 -8.32 -44.63 60.32
CA GLU A 187 -8.56 -45.69 61.31
C GLU A 187 -7.29 -46.36 61.83
N ILE A 188 -6.15 -46.20 61.14
CA ILE A 188 -4.85 -46.69 61.58
C ILE A 188 -4.23 -45.76 62.62
N PHE A 189 -4.55 -44.47 62.58
CA PHE A 189 -3.95 -43.45 63.44
C PHE A 189 -3.99 -43.79 64.95
N PRO A 190 -5.10 -44.30 65.52
CA PRO A 190 -5.12 -44.69 66.93
C PRO A 190 -4.05 -45.70 67.31
N TYR A 191 -3.76 -46.67 66.44
CA TYR A 191 -2.72 -47.66 66.68
C TYR A 191 -1.33 -47.03 66.66
N LEU A 192 -1.07 -46.14 65.70
CA LEU A 192 0.17 -45.38 65.59
C LEU A 192 0.42 -44.52 66.83
N ALA A 193 -0.57 -43.70 67.22
CA ALA A 193 -0.45 -42.80 68.38
C ALA A 193 -0.23 -43.57 69.69
N MET A 194 -0.94 -44.69 69.88
CA MET A 194 -0.76 -45.55 71.04
C MET A 194 0.62 -46.22 71.06
N ALA A 195 1.12 -46.69 69.92
CA ALA A 195 2.43 -47.31 69.84
C ALA A 195 3.54 -46.31 70.12
N ALA A 196 3.51 -45.13 69.50
CA ALA A 196 4.52 -44.11 69.73
C ALA A 196 4.55 -43.65 71.19
N HIS A 197 3.39 -43.43 71.81
CA HIS A 197 3.31 -43.05 73.23
C HIS A 197 3.84 -44.12 74.19
N LYS A 198 3.76 -45.40 73.82
CA LYS A 198 4.20 -46.51 74.68
C LYS A 198 5.65 -46.91 74.45
N SER A 199 6.09 -46.90 73.21
CA SER A 199 7.37 -47.50 72.80
C SER A 199 8.48 -46.45 72.64
N SER A 200 8.16 -45.17 72.40
CA SER A 200 9.16 -44.14 72.09
C SER A 200 9.00 -42.87 72.93
N GLU A 201 10.13 -42.31 73.35
CA GLU A 201 10.25 -41.01 74.02
C GLU A 201 10.84 -39.96 73.04
N ASP A 202 10.81 -40.20 71.73
CA ASP A 202 11.34 -39.26 70.72
C ASP A 202 10.37 -38.08 70.49
N ASP A 203 10.77 -36.90 70.93
CA ASP A 203 10.01 -35.66 70.79
C ASP A 203 9.61 -35.39 69.33
N LYS A 204 10.48 -35.70 68.36
CA LYS A 204 10.18 -35.50 66.93
C LYS A 204 9.05 -36.39 66.44
N LEU A 205 9.02 -37.65 66.90
CA LEU A 205 7.94 -38.58 66.58
C LEU A 205 6.62 -38.12 67.19
N HIS A 206 6.65 -37.69 68.47
CA HIS A 206 5.46 -37.14 69.13
C HIS A 206 4.97 -35.88 68.43
N ASP A 207 5.86 -34.97 68.05
CA ASP A 207 5.52 -33.77 67.30
C ASP A 207 4.86 -34.08 65.95
N LEU A 208 5.36 -35.08 65.23
CA LEU A 208 4.77 -35.54 63.97
C LEU A 208 3.33 -36.06 64.18
N ILE A 209 3.13 -36.89 65.20
CA ILE A 209 1.82 -37.46 65.53
C ILE A 209 0.83 -36.37 65.94
N PHE A 210 1.26 -35.42 66.77
CA PHE A 210 0.41 -34.30 67.17
C PHE A 210 0.11 -33.36 66.00
N SER A 211 1.07 -33.12 65.10
CA SER A 211 0.86 -32.27 63.91
C SER A 211 -0.20 -32.87 62.99
N PHE A 212 -0.08 -34.17 62.69
CA PHE A 212 -1.10 -34.90 61.95
C PHE A 212 -2.45 -34.88 62.68
N ALA A 213 -2.46 -35.11 64.00
CA ALA A 213 -3.70 -35.10 64.78
C ALA A 213 -4.42 -33.75 64.75
N VAL A 214 -3.67 -32.66 64.84
CA VAL A 214 -4.20 -31.28 64.80
C VAL A 214 -4.71 -30.91 63.41
N GLU A 215 -4.04 -31.39 62.36
CA GLU A 215 -4.49 -31.21 60.97
C GLU A 215 -5.79 -31.96 60.68
N HIS A 216 -5.93 -33.17 61.19
CA HIS A 216 -7.05 -34.06 60.88
C HIS A 216 -8.04 -34.24 62.05
N VAL A 217 -8.02 -33.34 63.04
CA VAL A 217 -8.77 -33.49 64.31
C VAL A 217 -10.26 -33.75 64.09
N GLN A 218 -10.89 -33.09 63.11
CA GLN A 218 -12.32 -33.27 62.82
C GLN A 218 -12.67 -34.66 62.29
N THR A 219 -11.76 -35.28 61.53
CA THR A 219 -11.91 -36.64 61.00
C THR A 219 -11.58 -37.67 62.08
N LEU A 220 -10.50 -37.44 62.84
CA LEU A 220 -10.07 -38.33 63.90
C LEU A 220 -11.08 -38.45 65.04
N LEU A 221 -11.77 -37.35 65.42
CA LEU A 221 -12.84 -37.37 66.41
C LEU A 221 -14.04 -38.25 66.00
N LYS A 222 -14.20 -38.54 64.71
CA LYS A 222 -15.26 -39.43 64.18
C LYS A 222 -14.75 -40.85 63.93
N THR A 223 -13.45 -41.08 64.07
CA THR A 223 -12.80 -42.35 63.74
C THR A 223 -12.95 -43.35 64.89
N PRO A 224 -13.47 -44.57 64.63
CA PRO A 224 -13.58 -45.60 65.66
C PRO A 224 -12.22 -45.95 66.28
N GLY A 225 -12.14 -46.05 67.60
CA GLY A 225 -10.91 -46.38 68.31
C GLY A 225 -10.10 -45.17 68.75
N PHE A 226 -10.41 -43.96 68.25
CA PHE A 226 -9.73 -42.74 68.67
C PHE A 226 -9.99 -42.39 70.15
N GLU A 227 -11.13 -42.81 70.71
CA GLU A 227 -11.44 -42.69 72.14
C GLU A 227 -10.42 -43.40 73.04
N LYS A 228 -9.72 -44.41 72.52
CA LYS A 228 -8.65 -45.10 73.26
C LYS A 228 -7.39 -44.25 73.35
N VAL A 229 -7.15 -43.40 72.35
CA VAL A 229 -6.00 -42.47 72.32
C VAL A 229 -6.22 -41.34 73.33
N SER A 230 -7.46 -40.88 73.53
CA SER A 230 -7.76 -39.88 74.57
C SER A 230 -7.50 -40.36 76.00
N ASN A 231 -7.42 -41.68 76.23
CA ASN A 231 -7.05 -42.24 77.53
C ASN A 231 -5.53 -42.24 77.78
N LEU A 232 -4.71 -41.90 76.77
CA LEU A 232 -3.27 -41.75 76.98
C LEU A 232 -3.00 -40.53 77.88
N PRO A 233 -2.07 -40.65 78.85
CA PRO A 233 -1.70 -39.55 79.73
C PRO A 233 -1.40 -38.25 78.96
N ASN A 234 -2.07 -37.17 79.33
CA ASN A 234 -1.91 -35.82 78.78
C ASN A 234 -2.17 -35.66 77.27
N PHE A 235 -2.51 -36.72 76.52
CA PHE A 235 -2.70 -36.63 75.07
C PHE A 235 -3.84 -35.68 74.69
N GLY A 236 -5.00 -35.83 75.32
CA GLY A 236 -6.16 -34.95 75.06
C GLY A 236 -5.89 -33.48 75.39
N PHE A 237 -5.19 -33.22 76.49
CA PHE A 237 -4.79 -31.86 76.88
C PHE A 237 -3.81 -31.25 75.86
N ASN A 238 -2.77 -32.00 75.47
CA ASN A 238 -1.78 -31.55 74.49
C ASN A 238 -2.41 -31.32 73.10
N LEU A 239 -3.31 -32.21 72.69
CA LEU A 239 -4.05 -32.06 71.43
C LEU A 239 -4.94 -30.80 71.46
N LEU A 240 -5.66 -30.57 72.57
CA LEU A 240 -6.48 -29.37 72.74
C LEU A 240 -5.62 -28.10 72.71
N GLN A 241 -4.50 -28.09 73.43
CA GLN A 241 -3.58 -26.95 73.48
C GLN A 241 -3.04 -26.60 72.08
N ARG A 242 -2.56 -27.60 71.33
CA ARG A 242 -2.05 -27.38 69.96
C ARG A 242 -3.16 -27.00 68.97
N THR A 243 -4.36 -27.56 69.13
CA THR A 243 -5.53 -27.18 68.30
C THR A 243 -5.94 -25.73 68.57
N ALA A 244 -5.96 -25.29 69.83
CA ALA A 244 -6.26 -23.90 70.20
C ALA A 244 -5.21 -22.92 69.65
N ALA A 245 -3.92 -23.25 69.76
CA ALA A 245 -2.84 -22.44 69.19
C ALA A 245 -2.94 -22.33 67.66
N LYS A 246 -3.31 -23.42 66.97
CA LYS A 246 -3.57 -23.39 65.52
C LYS A 246 -4.80 -22.54 65.19
N LEU A 247 -5.86 -22.59 65.99
CA LEU A 247 -7.04 -21.76 65.80
C LEU A 247 -6.70 -20.27 65.92
N GLU A 248 -5.97 -19.88 66.95
CA GLU A 248 -5.50 -18.49 67.14
C GLU A 248 -4.61 -18.05 65.96
N THR A 249 -3.72 -18.91 65.49
CA THR A 249 -2.89 -18.64 64.31
C THR A 249 -3.75 -18.42 63.06
N ASN A 250 -4.76 -19.26 62.84
CA ASN A 250 -5.67 -19.14 61.72
C ASN A 250 -6.54 -17.88 61.82
N GLU A 251 -7.02 -17.52 63.01
CA GLU A 251 -7.78 -16.28 63.24
C GLU A 251 -6.93 -15.04 62.90
N ASN A 252 -5.68 -15.01 63.36
CA ASN A 252 -4.74 -13.93 63.02
C ASN A 252 -4.47 -13.86 61.51
N GLN A 253 -4.30 -15.00 60.84
CA GLN A 253 -4.16 -15.05 59.38
C GLN A 253 -5.42 -14.53 58.66
N LEU A 254 -6.61 -14.88 59.13
CA LEU A 254 -7.87 -14.40 58.57
C LEU A 254 -8.02 -12.88 58.70
N VAL A 255 -7.62 -12.30 59.84
CA VAL A 255 -7.60 -10.84 60.04
C VAL A 255 -6.64 -10.18 59.05
N GLN A 256 -5.41 -10.70 58.90
CA GLN A 256 -4.44 -10.17 57.95
C GLN A 256 -4.94 -10.23 56.49
N ILE A 257 -5.56 -11.36 56.11
CA ILE A 257 -6.17 -11.51 54.78
C ILE A 257 -7.30 -10.49 54.59
N GLN A 258 -8.13 -10.29 55.62
CA GLN A 258 -9.22 -9.33 55.54
C GLN A 258 -8.72 -7.89 55.41
N ASP A 259 -7.71 -7.49 56.18
CA ASP A 259 -7.09 -6.17 56.06
C ASP A 259 -6.44 -5.97 54.69
N GLN A 260 -5.80 -7.01 54.14
CA GLN A 260 -5.24 -6.95 52.80
C GLN A 260 -6.33 -6.77 51.75
N ARG A 261 -7.45 -7.49 51.85
CA ARG A 261 -8.59 -7.31 50.94
C ARG A 261 -9.16 -5.90 50.98
N VAL A 262 -9.24 -5.27 52.16
CA VAL A 262 -9.70 -3.87 52.27
C VAL A 262 -8.74 -2.93 51.53
N ARG A 263 -7.42 -3.07 51.75
CA ARG A 263 -6.42 -2.27 51.02
C ARG A 263 -6.47 -2.49 49.51
N ASP A 264 -6.63 -3.74 49.08
CA ASP A 264 -6.73 -4.07 47.66
C ASP A 264 -8.01 -3.50 47.05
N GLN A 265 -9.13 -3.50 47.78
CA GLN A 265 -10.37 -2.87 47.34
C GLN A 265 -10.21 -1.35 47.19
N GLU A 266 -9.61 -0.67 48.17
CA GLU A 266 -9.31 0.77 48.07
C GLU A 266 -8.40 1.11 46.87
N ASN A 267 -7.45 0.22 46.56
CA ASN A 267 -6.60 0.35 45.38
C ASN A 267 -7.38 0.16 44.08
N ILE A 268 -8.28 -0.82 44.02
CA ILE A 268 -9.15 -1.05 42.87
C ILE A 268 -10.06 0.17 42.63
N ASP A 269 -10.69 0.70 43.68
CA ASP A 269 -11.60 1.85 43.57
C ASP A 269 -10.85 3.10 43.06
N ARG A 270 -9.63 3.35 43.55
CA ARG A 270 -8.78 4.44 43.08
C ARG A 270 -8.39 4.26 41.61
N LEU A 271 -8.00 3.06 41.21
CA LEU A 271 -7.66 2.76 39.81
C LEU A 271 -8.86 2.91 38.87
N GLN A 272 -10.05 2.52 39.32
CA GLN A 272 -11.29 2.74 38.56
C GLN A 272 -11.57 4.23 38.35
N GLN A 273 -11.39 5.05 39.40
CA GLN A 273 -11.53 6.50 39.29
C GLN A 273 -10.52 7.11 38.31
N ASP A 274 -9.25 6.70 38.38
CA ASP A 274 -8.20 7.17 37.48
C ASP A 274 -8.47 6.76 36.02
N LEU A 275 -8.98 5.54 35.79
CA LEU A 275 -9.38 5.05 34.47
C LEU A 275 -10.53 5.88 33.90
N SER A 276 -11.60 6.14 34.67
CA SER A 276 -12.68 7.01 34.22
C SER A 276 -12.18 8.42 33.88
N GLY A 277 -11.30 8.98 34.71
CA GLY A 277 -10.68 10.28 34.43
C GLY A 277 -9.73 10.29 33.22
N LEU A 278 -9.13 9.15 32.85
CA LEU A 278 -8.35 9.00 31.63
C LEU A 278 -9.25 8.85 30.39
N GLU A 279 -10.34 8.10 30.49
CA GLU A 279 -11.32 7.92 29.42
C GLU A 279 -11.98 9.26 29.03
N GLU A 280 -12.37 10.07 30.02
CA GLU A 280 -12.91 11.41 29.77
C GLU A 280 -11.89 12.32 29.07
N ARG A 281 -10.63 12.32 29.54
CA ARG A 281 -9.56 13.11 28.91
C ARG A 281 -9.23 12.62 27.49
N SER A 282 -9.23 11.31 27.28
CA SER A 282 -9.02 10.70 25.97
C SER A 282 -10.13 11.10 24.99
N SER A 283 -11.39 11.00 25.43
CA SER A 283 -12.57 11.42 24.65
C SER A 283 -12.50 12.91 24.29
N ALA A 284 -12.19 13.78 25.26
CA ALA A 284 -12.02 15.22 25.01
C ALA A 284 -10.89 15.50 24.00
N LYS A 285 -9.74 14.82 24.12
CA LYS A 285 -8.63 14.98 23.18
C LYS A 285 -8.92 14.42 21.78
N SER A 286 -9.69 13.34 21.69
CA SER A 286 -10.18 12.83 20.40
C SER A 286 -11.06 13.87 19.71
N ALA A 287 -12.00 14.47 20.44
CA ALA A 287 -12.88 15.51 19.90
C ALA A 287 -12.09 16.77 19.44
N GLU A 288 -11.06 17.18 20.18
CA GLU A 288 -10.15 18.25 19.75
C GLU A 288 -9.40 17.88 18.45
N CYS A 289 -8.94 16.63 18.32
CA CYS A 289 -8.26 16.14 17.11
C CYS A 289 -9.19 16.11 15.90
N ASP A 290 -10.43 15.65 16.07
CA ASP A 290 -11.43 15.62 14.99
C ASP A 290 -11.78 17.04 14.52
N LEU A 291 -11.93 17.98 15.46
CA LEU A 291 -12.17 19.38 15.14
C LEU A 291 -10.97 20.01 14.40
N ALA A 292 -9.75 19.74 14.86
CA ALA A 292 -8.54 20.22 14.21
C ALA A 292 -8.39 19.64 12.79
N THR A 293 -8.71 18.37 12.61
CA THR A 293 -8.68 17.67 11.31
C THR A 293 -9.69 18.28 10.35
N LYS A 294 -10.93 18.53 10.80
CA LYS A 294 -11.95 19.21 10.00
C LYS A 294 -11.49 20.61 9.58
N LYS A 295 -10.97 21.41 10.52
CA LYS A 295 -10.45 22.75 10.22
C LYS A 295 -9.28 22.72 9.23
N ASN A 296 -8.41 21.72 9.32
CA ASN A 296 -7.30 21.56 8.37
C ASN A 296 -7.83 21.24 6.97
N LEU A 297 -8.80 20.33 6.86
CA LEU A 297 -9.45 20.00 5.59
C LEU A 297 -10.08 21.25 4.96
N ASP A 298 -10.83 22.04 5.73
CA ASP A 298 -11.44 23.28 5.26
C ASP A 298 -10.36 24.25 4.71
N LEU A 299 -9.27 24.47 5.45
CA LEU A 299 -8.15 25.31 5.02
C LEU A 299 -7.46 24.78 3.76
N VAL A 300 -7.32 23.45 3.62
CA VAL A 300 -6.75 22.83 2.41
C VAL A 300 -7.66 23.10 1.20
N THR A 301 -8.97 22.95 1.37
CA THR A 301 -9.93 23.23 0.28
C THR A 301 -9.93 24.69 -0.14
N GLU A 302 -9.82 25.62 0.81
CA GLU A 302 -9.72 27.06 0.53
C GLU A 302 -8.41 27.38 -0.20
N ARG A 303 -7.29 26.83 0.27
CA ARG A 303 -5.98 26.97 -0.38
C ARG A 303 -6.01 26.46 -1.83
N ASP A 304 -6.63 25.32 -2.07
CA ASP A 304 -6.67 24.72 -3.41
C ASP A 304 -7.59 25.50 -4.36
N SER A 305 -8.70 26.04 -3.83
CA SER A 305 -9.57 26.97 -4.58
C SER A 305 -8.84 28.27 -4.93
N ALA A 306 -8.07 28.84 -3.99
CA ALA A 306 -7.25 30.02 -4.23
C ALA A 306 -6.14 29.77 -5.27
N ARG A 307 -5.52 28.58 -5.26
CA ARG A 307 -4.54 28.17 -6.28
C ARG A 307 -5.16 28.10 -7.67
N GLN A 308 -6.34 27.48 -7.80
CA GLN A 308 -7.06 27.41 -9.07
C GLN A 308 -7.41 28.81 -9.61
N ALA A 309 -7.85 29.73 -8.74
CA ALA A 309 -8.13 31.10 -9.12
C ALA A 309 -6.87 31.83 -9.65
N LEU A 310 -5.72 31.64 -9.01
CA LEU A 310 -4.44 32.20 -9.47
C LEU A 310 -3.99 31.61 -10.81
N ASP A 311 -4.17 30.31 -11.02
CA ASP A 311 -3.83 29.65 -12.28
C ASP A 311 -4.71 30.14 -13.44
N GLU A 312 -6.01 30.34 -13.19
CA GLU A 312 -6.93 30.89 -14.19
C GLU A 312 -6.60 32.35 -14.49
N GLU A 313 -6.27 33.17 -13.48
CA GLU A 313 -5.79 34.54 -13.68
C GLU A 313 -4.50 34.56 -14.52
N ARG A 314 -3.57 33.63 -14.25
CA ARG A 314 -2.32 33.50 -15.01
C ARG A 314 -2.59 33.14 -16.47
N LYS A 315 -3.52 32.23 -16.72
CA LYS A 315 -3.96 31.83 -18.07
C LYS A 315 -4.58 33.00 -18.82
N GLN A 316 -5.45 33.79 -18.16
CA GLN A 316 -6.01 35.01 -18.74
C GLN A 316 -4.94 36.05 -19.07
N LYS A 317 -3.96 36.27 -18.17
CA LYS A 317 -2.82 37.16 -18.44
C LYS A 317 -1.98 36.71 -19.63
N LEU A 318 -1.70 35.40 -19.74
CA LEU A 318 -0.97 34.84 -20.88
C LEU A 318 -1.74 35.02 -22.19
N ALA A 319 -3.06 34.78 -22.19
CA ALA A 319 -3.91 35.03 -23.35
C ALA A 319 -3.91 36.52 -23.75
N ALA A 320 -3.95 37.43 -22.78
CA ALA A 320 -3.86 38.87 -23.03
C ALA A 320 -2.49 39.28 -23.59
N VAL A 321 -1.39 38.69 -23.11
CA VAL A 321 -0.04 38.89 -23.68
C VAL A 321 0.01 38.41 -25.12
N ALA A 322 -0.46 37.19 -25.40
CA ALA A 322 -0.51 36.66 -26.76
C ALA A 322 -1.37 37.52 -27.70
N GLY A 323 -2.50 38.04 -27.21
CA GLY A 323 -3.33 39.00 -27.94
C GLY A 323 -2.58 40.29 -28.27
N ARG A 324 -1.85 40.86 -27.30
CA ARG A 324 -1.00 42.05 -27.53
C ARG A 324 0.12 41.79 -28.53
N ASP A 325 0.75 40.62 -28.49
CA ASP A 325 1.83 40.27 -29.42
C ASP A 325 1.31 40.09 -30.85
N ARG A 326 0.12 39.52 -31.04
CA ARG A 326 -0.55 39.49 -32.36
C ARG A 326 -0.81 40.89 -32.90
N ILE A 327 -1.37 41.78 -32.07
CA ILE A 327 -1.62 43.18 -32.47
C ILE A 327 -0.30 43.89 -32.83
N ARG A 328 0.78 43.65 -32.06
CA ARG A 328 2.10 44.20 -32.38
C ARG A 328 2.60 43.71 -33.74
N GLN A 329 2.49 42.42 -34.02
CA GLN A 329 2.91 41.83 -35.29
C GLN A 329 2.10 42.40 -36.47
N ASP A 330 0.78 42.52 -36.32
CA ASP A 330 -0.09 43.12 -37.34
C ASP A 330 0.32 44.59 -37.59
N TYR A 331 0.55 45.36 -36.52
CA TYR A 331 1.03 46.74 -36.61
C TYR A 331 2.39 46.84 -37.33
N GLU A 332 3.34 45.95 -37.02
CA GLU A 332 4.65 45.91 -37.70
C GLU A 332 4.53 45.54 -39.18
N SER A 333 3.61 44.62 -39.52
CA SER A 333 3.33 44.25 -40.91
C SER A 333 2.75 45.43 -41.70
N GLU A 334 1.79 46.16 -41.13
CA GLU A 334 1.19 47.34 -41.75
C GLU A 334 2.18 48.50 -41.84
N ARG A 335 3.04 48.69 -40.83
CA ARG A 335 4.13 49.66 -40.88
C ARG A 335 5.09 49.33 -42.04
N THR A 336 5.41 48.07 -42.23
CA THR A 336 6.25 47.61 -43.35
C THR A 336 5.57 47.89 -44.68
N ARG A 337 4.27 47.56 -44.81
CA ARG A 337 3.46 47.83 -46.00
C ARG A 337 3.40 49.33 -46.33
N ALA A 338 3.18 50.18 -45.33
CA ALA A 338 3.20 51.62 -45.47
C ALA A 338 4.56 52.15 -45.94
N THR A 339 5.66 51.59 -45.43
CA THR A 339 7.02 51.94 -45.86
C THR A 339 7.24 51.59 -47.34
N THR A 340 6.78 50.41 -47.77
CA THR A 340 6.83 50.01 -49.19
C THR A 340 6.00 50.94 -50.06
N LEU A 341 4.78 51.30 -49.65
CA LEU A 341 3.94 52.24 -50.41
C LEU A 341 4.58 53.63 -50.52
N LEU A 342 5.25 54.11 -49.47
CA LEU A 342 6.00 55.37 -49.53
C LEU A 342 7.14 55.31 -50.56
N SER A 343 7.93 54.23 -50.57
CA SER A 343 8.98 54.04 -51.59
C SER A 343 8.43 53.95 -53.03
N ALA A 344 7.27 53.32 -53.20
CA ALA A 344 6.59 53.24 -54.50
C ALA A 344 6.09 54.61 -54.96
N ARG A 345 5.51 55.41 -54.04
CA ARG A 345 5.12 56.79 -54.30
C ARG A 345 6.32 57.63 -54.74
N ASP A 346 7.44 57.54 -54.03
CA ASP A 346 8.65 58.32 -54.35
C ASP A 346 9.22 57.93 -55.72
N SER A 347 9.18 56.64 -56.06
CA SER A 347 9.56 56.13 -57.38
C SER A 347 8.64 56.68 -58.48
N LEU A 348 7.31 56.66 -58.27
CA LEU A 348 6.34 57.25 -59.19
C LEU A 348 6.51 58.76 -59.33
N GLN A 349 6.81 59.47 -58.23
CA GLN A 349 7.07 60.90 -58.24
C GLN A 349 8.32 61.24 -59.06
N ASN A 350 9.37 60.43 -58.93
CA ASN A 350 10.57 60.57 -59.75
C ASN A 350 10.26 60.32 -61.24
N ALA A 351 9.50 59.26 -61.55
CA ALA A 351 9.06 59.00 -62.93
C ALA A 351 8.23 60.16 -63.50
N LEU A 352 7.32 60.74 -62.72
CA LEU A 352 6.54 61.91 -63.11
C LEU A 352 7.43 63.14 -63.35
N ASN A 353 8.45 63.36 -62.52
CA ASN A 353 9.40 64.45 -62.71
C ASN A 353 10.22 64.27 -63.99
N ILE A 354 10.64 63.03 -64.29
CA ILE A 354 11.30 62.69 -65.57
C ILE A 354 10.38 62.99 -66.74
N GLU A 355 9.10 62.59 -66.69
CA GLU A 355 8.14 62.90 -67.75
C GLU A 355 7.89 64.40 -67.92
N LYS A 356 7.83 65.17 -66.82
CA LYS A 356 7.76 66.64 -66.90
C LYS A 356 8.97 67.23 -67.62
N GLN A 357 10.17 66.69 -67.37
CA GLN A 357 11.39 67.12 -68.07
C GLN A 357 11.33 66.74 -69.56
N ASN A 358 10.89 65.51 -69.89
CA ASN A 358 10.69 65.08 -71.27
C ASN A 358 9.69 66.00 -72.00
N TYR A 359 8.57 66.33 -71.36
CA TYR A 359 7.57 67.22 -71.91
C TYR A 359 8.11 68.64 -72.11
N ALA A 360 8.89 69.18 -71.16
CA ALA A 360 9.55 70.47 -71.31
C ALA A 360 10.54 70.48 -72.49
N LYS A 361 11.29 69.40 -72.67
CA LYS A 361 12.19 69.23 -73.82
C LYS A 361 11.41 69.23 -75.15
N LEU A 362 10.38 68.40 -75.27
CA LEU A 362 9.51 68.36 -76.46
C LEU A 362 8.85 69.71 -76.74
N TRP A 363 8.44 70.45 -75.70
CA TRP A 363 7.87 71.79 -75.86
C TRP A 363 8.89 72.79 -76.42
N SER A 364 10.14 72.72 -75.96
CA SER A 364 11.23 73.53 -76.53
C SER A 364 11.53 73.17 -78.00
N GLU A 365 11.55 71.87 -78.34
CA GLU A 365 11.70 71.39 -79.73
C GLU A 365 10.53 71.82 -80.61
N ARG A 366 9.30 71.81 -80.09
CA ARG A 366 8.14 72.34 -80.80
C ARG A 366 8.27 73.83 -81.05
N ALA A 367 8.76 74.61 -80.09
CA ALA A 367 8.98 76.04 -80.24
C ALA A 367 10.03 76.34 -81.32
N THR A 368 11.13 75.59 -81.36
CA THR A 368 12.15 75.73 -82.43
C THR A 368 11.59 75.36 -83.80
N LEU A 369 10.82 74.27 -83.90
CA LEU A 369 10.12 73.90 -85.14
C LEU A 369 9.12 74.98 -85.59
N GLN A 370 8.36 75.57 -84.67
CA GLN A 370 7.48 76.70 -85.00
C GLN A 370 8.25 77.91 -85.54
N GLN A 371 9.41 78.21 -84.96
CA GLN A 371 10.27 79.30 -85.44
C GLN A 371 10.84 79.00 -86.83
N GLN A 372 11.22 77.74 -87.10
CA GLN A 372 11.62 77.30 -88.43
C GLN A 372 10.48 77.42 -89.44
N MET A 373 9.25 77.01 -89.09
CA MET A 373 8.07 77.18 -89.95
C MET A 373 7.78 78.66 -90.24
N ALA A 374 7.86 79.54 -89.24
CA ALA A 374 7.67 80.97 -89.44
C ALA A 374 8.72 81.55 -90.41
N THR A 375 9.98 81.16 -90.26
CA THR A 375 11.08 81.54 -91.15
C THR A 375 10.84 81.08 -92.59
N LEU A 376 10.49 79.80 -92.78
CA LEU A 376 10.12 79.25 -94.09
C LEU A 376 8.92 79.98 -94.70
N THR A 377 7.92 80.33 -93.89
CA THR A 377 6.74 81.09 -94.34
C THR A 377 7.15 82.49 -94.83
N THR A 378 8.02 83.19 -94.10
CA THR A 378 8.57 84.49 -94.53
C THR A 378 9.37 84.37 -95.82
N GLN A 379 10.23 83.36 -95.94
CA GLN A 379 10.98 83.08 -97.16
C GLN A 379 10.05 82.82 -98.35
N HIS A 380 9.01 81.99 -98.15
CA HIS A 380 8.01 81.73 -99.17
C HIS A 380 7.30 83.02 -99.62
N ASN A 381 6.86 83.86 -98.68
CA ASN A 381 6.22 85.14 -98.99
C ASN A 381 7.14 86.07 -99.78
N ASN A 382 8.42 86.14 -99.44
CA ASN A 382 9.41 86.91 -100.20
C ASN A 382 9.59 86.39 -101.63
N ILE A 383 9.64 85.07 -101.82
CA ILE A 383 9.71 84.45 -103.15
C ILE A 383 8.43 84.74 -103.95
N VAL A 384 7.25 84.69 -103.32
CA VAL A 384 5.98 85.02 -103.97
C VAL A 384 5.96 86.49 -104.42
N ILE A 385 6.48 87.41 -103.60
CA ILE A 385 6.62 88.82 -103.98
C ILE A 385 7.56 88.96 -105.18
N GLN A 386 8.75 88.35 -105.14
CA GLN A 386 9.70 88.37 -106.26
C GLN A 386 9.08 87.80 -107.55
N LYS A 387 8.34 86.69 -107.43
CA LYS A 387 7.61 86.08 -108.54
C LYS A 387 6.56 87.03 -109.12
N ASN A 388 5.81 87.73 -108.27
CA ASN A 388 4.80 88.70 -108.72
C ASN A 388 5.46 89.92 -109.38
N THR A 389 6.57 90.43 -108.85
CA THR A 389 7.33 91.53 -109.48
C THR A 389 7.89 91.12 -110.84
N ALA A 390 8.44 89.90 -110.95
CA ALA A 390 8.91 89.36 -112.23
C ALA A 390 7.74 89.20 -113.22
N LYS A 391 6.57 88.79 -112.73
CA LYS A 391 5.34 88.69 -113.53
C LYS A 391 4.88 90.06 -114.03
N ASP A 392 4.92 91.09 -113.19
CA ASP A 392 4.56 92.47 -113.57
C ASP A 392 5.53 93.06 -114.63
N VAL A 393 6.81 92.72 -114.54
CA VAL A 393 7.81 93.06 -115.58
C VAL A 393 7.51 92.33 -116.90
N LEU A 394 7.06 91.08 -116.81
CA LEU A 394 6.66 90.27 -117.97
C LEU A 394 5.44 90.88 -118.68
N THR A 395 4.38 91.24 -117.95
CA THR A 395 3.21 91.92 -118.54
C THR A 395 3.55 93.30 -119.11
N ALA A 396 4.51 94.02 -118.54
CA ALA A 396 5.00 95.28 -119.10
C ALA A 396 5.78 95.09 -120.41
N LEU A 397 6.51 93.98 -120.55
CA LEU A 397 7.21 93.59 -121.78
C LEU A 397 6.25 93.10 -122.87
N GLU A 398 5.24 92.32 -122.51
CA GLU A 398 4.17 91.89 -123.43
C GLU A 398 3.45 93.11 -124.01
N LYS A 399 3.05 94.07 -123.17
CA LYS A 399 2.42 95.32 -123.64
C LYS A 399 3.29 96.12 -124.61
N LYS A 400 4.60 96.20 -124.36
CA LYS A 400 5.55 96.85 -125.28
C LYS A 400 5.70 96.11 -126.60
N THR A 401 5.51 94.79 -126.60
CA THR A 401 5.57 93.95 -127.80
C THR A 401 4.30 94.12 -128.62
N ASP A 402 3.13 94.16 -127.98
CA ASP A 402 1.85 94.45 -128.63
C ASP A 402 1.84 95.87 -129.25
N ASP A 403 2.34 96.88 -128.53
CA ASP A 403 2.47 98.25 -129.04
C ASP A 403 3.43 98.34 -130.26
N LEU A 404 4.42 97.44 -130.36
CA LEU A 404 5.33 97.37 -131.52
C LEU A 404 4.72 96.62 -132.71
N LEU A 405 3.84 95.65 -132.46
CA LEU A 405 3.13 94.91 -133.51
C LEU A 405 2.03 95.77 -134.17
N ASP A 406 1.38 96.67 -133.44
CA ASP A 406 0.34 97.58 -133.97
C ASP A 406 0.90 98.64 -134.94
N ILE A 407 2.21 98.93 -134.87
CA ILE A 407 2.91 99.84 -135.81
C ILE A 407 3.20 99.15 -137.16
N LEU A 408 3.28 97.81 -137.18
CA LEU A 408 3.69 97.03 -138.35
C LEU A 408 2.52 96.70 -139.31
N ASP A 409 1.27 96.69 -138.85
CA ASP A 409 0.11 96.24 -139.66
C ASP A 409 -0.42 97.29 -140.67
N ASN A 410 0.15 98.50 -140.73
CA ASN A 410 -0.37 99.60 -141.54
C ASN A 410 0.52 100.08 -142.70
N ARG A 411 1.56 99.34 -143.11
CA ARG A 411 2.44 99.78 -144.23
C ARG A 411 3.02 98.64 -145.07
N ASP A 412 2.52 98.55 -146.30
CA ASP A 412 2.91 97.55 -147.30
C ASP A 412 4.20 97.86 -148.09
N CYS A 413 4.99 98.89 -147.74
CA CYS A 413 6.31 99.16 -148.37
C CYS A 413 7.20 100.21 -147.65
N CYS A 414 8.53 100.12 -147.84
CA CYS A 414 9.53 101.03 -147.26
C CYS A 414 9.54 102.44 -147.90
N ARG A 415 9.46 103.48 -147.06
CA ARG A 415 9.39 104.91 -147.45
C ARG A 415 10.67 105.48 -148.09
N ASN A 416 11.78 104.73 -148.13
CA ASN A 416 13.07 105.24 -148.62
C ASN A 416 13.66 104.45 -149.80
N CYS A 417 13.27 103.19 -150.03
CA CYS A 417 13.87 102.36 -151.09
C CYS A 417 12.88 101.48 -151.88
N ARG A 418 11.57 101.54 -151.60
CA ARG A 418 10.49 100.90 -152.39
C ARG A 418 10.62 99.40 -152.69
N ASN A 419 11.39 98.64 -151.91
CA ASN A 419 11.36 97.18 -151.95
C ASN A 419 10.46 96.62 -150.85
N ASP A 420 9.76 95.52 -151.16
CA ASP A 420 8.89 94.76 -150.25
C ASP A 420 9.70 94.08 -149.15
N PHE A 421 9.20 94.14 -147.91
CA PHE A 421 9.83 93.48 -146.76
C PHE A 421 9.41 92.01 -146.69
N GLY A 422 10.21 91.14 -147.28
CA GLY A 422 10.20 89.70 -147.01
C GLY A 422 11.40 89.29 -146.15
N CYS A 423 11.16 88.41 -145.15
CA CYS A 423 12.03 87.39 -144.51
C CYS A 423 11.24 86.87 -143.29
N TRP A 424 10.70 85.64 -143.21
CA TRP A 424 11.34 84.30 -143.10
C TRP A 424 12.42 84.17 -142.02
N VAL A 425 12.03 83.60 -140.86
CA VAL A 425 12.83 82.83 -139.88
C VAL A 425 11.83 81.86 -139.21
N GLU A 426 11.67 80.64 -139.72
CA GLU A 426 12.26 79.36 -139.25
C GLU A 426 11.78 78.85 -137.89
N ASP A 427 10.84 77.89 -137.96
CA ASP A 427 10.55 76.91 -136.92
C ASP A 427 11.78 76.03 -136.64
N ALA A 428 12.13 75.86 -135.36
CA ALA A 428 13.05 74.82 -134.92
C ALA A 428 12.48 74.06 -133.70
N HIS A 429 11.86 72.93 -134.05
CA HIS A 429 11.86 71.67 -133.30
C HIS A 429 11.07 71.55 -131.99
N THR A 430 9.84 71.07 -132.18
CA THR A 430 9.26 69.97 -131.40
C THR A 430 10.22 68.79 -131.25
N SER A 431 10.27 68.18 -130.06
CA SER A 431 10.42 66.72 -129.94
C SER A 431 9.97 66.19 -128.58
N PHE A 432 8.89 65.41 -128.67
CA PHE A 432 8.52 64.31 -127.77
C PHE A 432 9.73 63.44 -127.42
N ILE A 433 9.92 63.11 -126.14
CA ILE A 433 10.38 61.79 -125.68
C ILE A 433 9.68 61.46 -124.35
N SER A 434 8.83 60.44 -124.37
CA SER A 434 8.73 59.46 -123.28
C SER A 434 9.32 58.16 -123.85
N PRO A 435 10.16 57.42 -123.11
CA PRO A 435 9.61 56.30 -122.36
C PRO A 435 10.29 56.01 -121.01
N THR A 436 9.55 55.33 -120.12
CA THR A 436 9.99 54.45 -119.01
C THR A 436 10.80 53.23 -119.54
N PRO A 437 11.33 52.23 -118.77
CA PRO A 437 10.98 51.77 -117.42
C PRO A 437 12.16 51.15 -116.58
N ASP A 438 11.80 50.35 -115.56
CA ASP A 438 12.58 49.35 -114.78
C ASP A 438 13.23 49.84 -113.46
N ALA A 439 13.04 49.22 -112.30
CA ALA A 439 12.34 47.98 -111.94
C ALA A 439 11.83 48.02 -110.49
N ASN A 440 10.61 47.53 -110.30
CA ASN A 440 10.11 46.92 -109.06
C ASN A 440 10.52 45.43 -109.07
N PRO A 441 10.46 44.64 -107.97
CA PRO A 441 9.17 44.09 -107.51
C PRO A 441 9.10 43.95 -105.97
N SER A 442 8.00 43.68 -105.27
CA SER A 442 6.70 43.04 -105.56
C SER A 442 5.81 43.30 -104.32
N LEU A 443 4.55 43.77 -104.44
CA LEU A 443 3.29 43.00 -104.54
C LEU A 443 2.99 42.16 -103.27
N THR A 444 1.83 42.24 -102.61
CA THR A 444 0.45 42.16 -103.15
C THR A 444 -0.65 42.78 -102.23
N HIS A 445 -1.69 43.34 -102.86
CA HIS A 445 -3.06 43.64 -102.36
C HIS A 445 -3.99 42.40 -102.56
N PRO A 446 -5.35 42.46 -102.46
CA PRO A 446 -6.35 42.61 -101.37
C PRO A 446 -7.31 41.35 -101.40
N PRO A 447 -8.66 41.31 -101.21
CA PRO A 447 -9.68 42.16 -100.54
C PRO A 447 -10.64 41.38 -99.56
N ALA A 448 -11.61 42.10 -98.98
CA ALA A 448 -12.73 41.62 -98.12
C ALA A 448 -13.92 41.02 -98.94
N PRO A 449 -15.14 40.72 -98.41
CA PRO A 449 -15.68 40.44 -97.05
C PRO A 449 -16.59 39.17 -97.02
N ILE A 450 -17.31 38.87 -95.91
CA ILE A 450 -18.78 38.53 -95.88
C ILE A 450 -19.27 38.07 -94.48
N MET A 451 -20.38 38.71 -94.08
CA MET A 451 -21.49 38.35 -93.17
C MET A 451 -21.38 38.41 -91.63
N ALA A 452 -22.16 39.36 -91.09
CA ALA A 452 -22.82 39.39 -89.79
C ALA A 452 -24.13 38.55 -89.81
N PRO A 453 -25.03 38.53 -88.78
CA PRO A 453 -25.00 38.90 -87.35
C PRO A 453 -25.74 37.78 -86.50
N PRO A 454 -26.50 38.05 -85.41
CA PRO A 454 -26.36 38.93 -84.24
C PRO A 454 -26.31 38.11 -82.91
N GLU A 455 -26.03 38.73 -81.76
CA GLU A 455 -26.96 38.67 -80.62
C GLU A 455 -26.55 39.54 -79.43
N LYS A 456 -27.55 40.24 -78.92
CA LYS A 456 -27.56 40.94 -77.63
C LYS A 456 -27.45 39.89 -76.52
N SER A 457 -26.74 40.17 -75.43
CA SER A 457 -27.34 40.24 -74.09
C SER A 457 -26.32 40.27 -72.94
N SER A 458 -26.45 41.32 -72.12
CA SER A 458 -26.78 41.19 -70.70
C SER A 458 -25.91 40.29 -69.80
N SER A 459 -24.59 40.45 -69.87
CA SER A 459 -23.67 39.85 -68.89
C SER A 459 -22.74 40.88 -68.24
N PHE A 460 -22.14 41.80 -69.01
CA PHE A 460 -21.19 42.78 -68.46
C PHE A 460 -21.87 43.87 -67.59
N LEU A 461 -23.09 44.27 -67.94
CA LEU A 461 -23.90 45.20 -67.14
C LEU A 461 -24.47 44.56 -65.86
N LYS A 462 -24.63 43.22 -65.82
CA LYS A 462 -25.04 42.51 -64.58
C LYS A 462 -23.90 42.44 -63.57
N VAL A 463 -22.66 42.35 -64.02
CA VAL A 463 -21.48 42.37 -63.14
C VAL A 463 -21.30 43.75 -62.50
N ILE A 464 -21.49 44.82 -63.29
CA ILE A 464 -21.40 46.19 -62.75
C ILE A 464 -22.58 46.49 -61.81
N ALA A 465 -23.80 46.03 -62.12
CA ALA A 465 -24.93 46.15 -61.20
C ALA A 465 -24.77 45.31 -59.92
N PHE A 466 -24.10 44.16 -59.99
CA PHE A 466 -23.77 43.33 -58.82
C PHE A 466 -22.75 44.00 -57.90
N PHE A 467 -21.71 44.62 -58.46
CA PHE A 467 -20.73 45.38 -57.67
C PHE A 467 -21.32 46.68 -57.12
N ASP A 468 -22.20 47.37 -57.85
CA ASP A 468 -22.91 48.55 -57.33
C ASP A 468 -23.90 48.19 -56.20
N LEU A 469 -24.58 47.04 -56.30
CA LEU A 469 -25.42 46.49 -55.23
C LEU A 469 -24.58 46.09 -53.99
N LEU A 470 -23.40 45.49 -54.18
CA LEU A 470 -22.47 45.16 -53.10
C LEU A 470 -21.92 46.40 -52.40
N VAL A 471 -21.57 47.44 -53.15
CA VAL A 471 -21.08 48.72 -52.58
C VAL A 471 -22.21 49.44 -51.85
N LYS A 472 -23.44 49.44 -52.37
CA LYS A 472 -24.61 50.01 -51.70
C LYS A 472 -25.03 49.24 -50.44
N LEU A 473 -24.93 47.90 -50.45
CA LEU A 473 -25.16 47.04 -49.27
C LEU A 473 -24.05 47.21 -48.21
N ALA A 474 -22.81 47.47 -48.62
CA ALA A 474 -21.69 47.76 -47.71
C ALA A 474 -21.83 49.15 -47.07
N ALA A 475 -22.23 50.16 -47.84
CA ALA A 475 -22.42 51.53 -47.35
C ALA A 475 -23.63 51.70 -46.41
N THR A 476 -24.65 50.84 -46.52
CA THR A 476 -25.82 50.82 -45.62
C THR A 476 -25.68 49.84 -44.45
N GLY A 477 -24.55 49.14 -44.32
CA GLY A 477 -24.30 48.18 -43.23
C GLY A 477 -25.10 46.87 -43.34
N ALA A 478 -25.95 46.71 -44.35
CA ALA A 478 -26.77 45.52 -44.57
C ALA A 478 -25.93 44.28 -44.92
N LEU A 479 -24.76 44.45 -45.54
CA LEU A 479 -23.84 43.35 -45.87
C LEU A 479 -23.21 42.75 -44.60
N PHE A 480 -22.90 43.58 -43.61
CA PHE A 480 -22.46 43.14 -42.28
C PHE A 480 -23.61 42.47 -41.52
N GLY A 481 -24.84 42.98 -41.66
CA GLY A 481 -26.04 42.35 -41.11
C GLY A 481 -26.33 40.96 -41.69
N ILE A 482 -26.26 40.79 -43.00
CA ILE A 482 -26.43 39.49 -43.68
C ILE A 482 -25.29 38.54 -43.32
N LEU A 483 -24.05 39.01 -43.24
CA LEU A 483 -22.90 38.20 -42.83
C LEU A 483 -22.99 37.78 -41.35
N VAL A 484 -23.46 38.65 -40.46
CA VAL A 484 -23.72 38.32 -39.04
C VAL A 484 -24.89 37.34 -38.90
N ILE A 485 -25.93 37.45 -39.73
CA ILE A 485 -27.04 36.49 -39.77
C ILE A 485 -26.56 35.13 -40.30
N LEU A 486 -25.78 35.09 -41.38
CA LEU A 486 -25.21 33.85 -41.93
C LEU A 486 -24.17 33.22 -40.99
N LEU A 487 -23.35 34.02 -40.30
CA LEU A 487 -22.43 33.54 -39.26
C LEU A 487 -23.17 33.07 -38.01
N ARG A 488 -24.28 33.71 -37.61
CA ARG A 488 -25.14 33.20 -36.53
C ARG A 488 -25.87 31.92 -36.91
N ILE A 489 -26.28 31.77 -38.17
CA ILE A 489 -26.90 30.54 -38.67
C ILE A 489 -25.86 29.43 -38.74
N SER A 490 -24.64 29.72 -39.22
CA SER A 490 -23.50 28.80 -39.26
C SER A 490 -22.99 28.40 -37.87
N SER A 491 -22.91 29.34 -36.92
CA SER A 491 -22.49 29.05 -35.55
C SER A 491 -23.54 28.24 -34.81
N ARG A 492 -24.83 28.54 -35.01
CA ARG A 492 -25.92 27.72 -34.47
C ARG A 492 -25.99 26.33 -35.12
N LEU A 493 -25.67 26.19 -36.41
CA LEU A 493 -25.56 24.89 -37.07
C LEU A 493 -24.36 24.08 -36.54
N GLY A 494 -23.24 24.75 -36.25
CA GLY A 494 -22.07 24.12 -35.62
C GLY A 494 -22.32 23.65 -34.18
N ASP A 495 -23.00 24.45 -33.38
CA ASP A 495 -23.35 24.08 -31.98
C ASP A 495 -24.38 22.93 -31.91
N ILE A 496 -25.18 22.74 -32.97
CA ILE A 496 -26.17 21.65 -33.09
C ILE A 496 -25.51 20.33 -33.54
N THR A 497 -24.45 20.38 -34.35
CA THR A 497 -23.74 19.17 -34.81
C THR A 497 -22.63 18.71 -33.87
N SER A 498 -22.21 19.56 -32.93
CA SER A 498 -21.13 19.28 -31.95
C SER A 498 -21.59 18.61 -30.66
N GLY A 499 -22.91 18.49 -30.44
CA GLY A 499 -23.48 17.80 -29.26
C GLY A 499 -23.57 18.63 -27.97
N ASP A 500 -23.11 19.88 -27.94
CA ASP A 500 -23.05 20.71 -26.71
C ASP A 500 -24.34 21.50 -26.41
N THR A 501 -25.35 21.49 -27.30
CA THR A 501 -26.67 22.10 -27.02
C THR A 501 -27.82 21.12 -27.28
N PRO A 502 -28.74 20.91 -26.32
CA PRO A 502 -29.86 20.00 -26.51
C PRO A 502 -30.86 20.56 -27.54
N MET A 503 -31.12 19.79 -28.59
CA MET A 503 -32.14 20.13 -29.60
C MET A 503 -33.56 19.89 -29.04
N VAL A 504 -34.40 20.92 -29.04
CA VAL A 504 -35.81 20.78 -28.65
C VAL A 504 -36.63 20.58 -29.92
N VAL A 505 -36.97 19.32 -30.22
CA VAL A 505 -37.87 18.98 -31.34
C VAL A 505 -39.30 18.91 -30.79
N ARG A 506 -40.17 19.83 -31.24
CA ARG A 506 -41.61 19.74 -30.96
C ARG A 506 -42.25 18.78 -31.95
N ILE A 507 -42.76 17.67 -31.46
CA ILE A 507 -43.51 16.71 -32.26
C ILE A 507 -44.97 16.81 -31.85
N SER A 508 -45.85 17.20 -32.78
CA SER A 508 -47.30 17.20 -32.56
C SER A 508 -47.90 15.92 -33.14
N GLN A 509 -48.36 15.03 -32.28
CA GLN A 509 -49.01 13.79 -32.69
C GLN A 509 -50.53 14.01 -32.69
N GLN A 510 -51.18 13.84 -33.85
CA GLN A 510 -52.64 13.79 -33.90
C GLN A 510 -53.13 12.47 -33.29
N TYR A 511 -54.32 12.52 -32.70
CA TYR A 511 -54.87 11.62 -31.67
C TYR A 511 -54.98 10.12 -32.02
N ASP A 512 -54.48 9.67 -33.18
CA ASP A 512 -54.65 8.28 -33.63
C ASP A 512 -53.53 7.81 -34.58
N SER A 513 -52.26 7.97 -34.19
CA SER A 513 -51.14 7.57 -35.05
C SER A 513 -50.01 6.89 -34.27
N THR A 514 -49.44 5.86 -34.90
CA THR A 514 -48.38 4.94 -34.45
C THR A 514 -47.34 5.52 -33.49
N PRO A 515 -46.89 4.75 -32.47
CA PRO A 515 -45.91 5.21 -31.49
C PRO A 515 -44.58 5.59 -32.15
N ILE A 516 -44.00 6.71 -31.70
CA ILE A 516 -42.74 7.25 -32.23
C ILE A 516 -41.58 6.36 -31.76
N ARG A 517 -40.84 5.76 -32.70
CA ARG A 517 -39.60 5.01 -32.41
C ARG A 517 -38.38 5.91 -32.60
N VAL A 518 -37.49 5.94 -31.62
CA VAL A 518 -36.19 6.61 -31.69
C VAL A 518 -35.11 5.53 -31.61
N ALA A 519 -34.29 5.39 -32.65
CA ALA A 519 -33.18 4.44 -32.69
C ALA A 519 -31.87 5.18 -32.95
N ALA A 520 -30.81 4.80 -32.23
CA ALA A 520 -29.46 5.34 -32.47
C ALA A 520 -28.83 4.59 -33.65
N SER A 521 -28.39 5.29 -34.70
CA SER A 521 -27.60 4.66 -35.76
C SER A 521 -26.15 4.52 -35.30
N GLN A 522 -25.71 3.29 -35.04
CA GLN A 522 -24.34 2.97 -34.66
C GLN A 522 -23.35 3.23 -35.79
N GLU A 523 -22.26 3.94 -35.48
CA GLU A 523 -20.86 3.51 -35.72
C GLU A 523 -19.89 4.49 -35.03
N SER A 524 -19.69 4.32 -33.73
CA SER A 524 -18.37 4.45 -33.06
C SER A 524 -18.54 4.32 -31.55
N THR A 525 -17.52 3.71 -30.96
CA THR A 525 -17.41 3.22 -29.59
C THR A 525 -17.60 4.29 -28.50
N ALA A 526 -18.42 3.94 -27.51
CA ALA A 526 -18.48 4.50 -26.14
C ALA A 526 -18.92 5.97 -25.97
N GLY A 527 -20.13 6.31 -26.42
CA GLY A 527 -20.84 7.52 -26.00
C GLY A 527 -22.21 7.20 -25.38
N TYR A 528 -22.51 7.74 -24.21
CA TYR A 528 -23.84 7.66 -23.59
C TYR A 528 -24.81 8.60 -24.32
N PHE A 529 -25.96 8.11 -24.78
CA PHE A 529 -27.01 8.91 -25.43
C PHE A 529 -28.14 9.21 -24.43
N GLN A 530 -28.35 10.48 -24.08
CA GLN A 530 -29.34 10.89 -23.10
C GLN A 530 -30.51 11.62 -23.79
N VAL A 531 -31.74 11.13 -23.59
CA VAL A 531 -32.96 11.75 -24.15
C VAL A 531 -33.79 12.32 -23.00
N ALA A 532 -33.98 13.63 -22.97
CA ALA A 532 -34.86 14.30 -22.02
C ALA A 532 -36.14 14.76 -22.74
N LEU A 533 -37.29 14.18 -22.37
CA LEU A 533 -38.59 14.51 -22.95
C LEU A 533 -39.45 15.26 -21.92
N THR A 534 -40.01 16.40 -22.33
CA THR A 534 -40.95 17.19 -21.51
C THR A 534 -42.31 17.20 -22.20
N ASN A 535 -43.34 16.65 -21.56
CA ASN A 535 -44.71 16.65 -22.07
C ASN A 535 -45.43 17.93 -21.60
N SER A 536 -46.01 18.69 -22.53
CA SER A 536 -46.76 19.92 -22.22
C SER A 536 -48.22 19.67 -21.81
N ILE A 537 -48.63 18.40 -21.68
CA ILE A 537 -49.96 17.98 -21.22
C ILE A 537 -49.78 17.21 -19.91
N ASN A 538 -50.63 17.48 -18.91
CA ASN A 538 -50.60 16.87 -17.55
C ASN A 538 -50.96 15.36 -17.53
N ASN A 539 -50.56 14.60 -18.55
CA ASN A 539 -50.78 13.16 -18.63
C ASN A 539 -49.43 12.42 -18.56
N PRO A 540 -49.32 11.34 -17.75
CA PRO A 540 -48.07 10.61 -17.58
C PRO A 540 -47.61 9.96 -18.88
N VAL A 541 -46.32 10.07 -19.17
CA VAL A 541 -45.69 9.44 -20.34
C VAL A 541 -45.26 8.02 -19.96
N HIS A 542 -45.78 7.01 -20.68
CA HIS A 542 -45.44 5.61 -20.46
C HIS A 542 -44.38 5.17 -21.47
N PHE A 543 -43.32 4.50 -20.99
CA PHE A 543 -42.24 3.97 -21.82
C PHE A 543 -42.28 2.45 -21.84
N LYS A 544 -42.05 1.86 -23.01
CA LYS A 544 -41.72 0.44 -23.17
C LYS A 544 -40.34 0.38 -23.82
N VAL A 545 -39.38 -0.20 -23.12
CA VAL A 545 -38.06 -0.50 -23.67
C VAL A 545 -38.17 -1.88 -24.29
N ASP A 546 -38.15 -1.96 -25.61
CA ASP A 546 -37.98 -3.23 -26.31
C ASP A 546 -36.46 -3.48 -26.40
N GLU A 547 -35.97 -4.58 -25.82
CA GLU A 547 -34.58 -5.04 -25.96
C GLU A 547 -34.23 -5.47 -27.38
#